data_AF-A0A8H2JAW1-F1
#
_entry.id   AF-A0A8H2JAW1-F1
#
_cell.length_a   1.000
_cell.length_b   1.000
_cell.length_c   1.000
_cell.angle_alpha   90.00
_cell.angle_beta   90.00
_cell.angle_gamma   90.00
#
_symmetry.space_group_name_H-M   'P 1'
#
loop_
_entity.id
_entity.type
_entity.pdbx_description
1 polymer ?
#
loop_
_entity_poly.entity_id
_entity_poly.type
_entity_poly.pdbx_seq_one_letter_code
_entity_poly.pdbx_strand_id
1 'polypeptide(L)'
;MKARTLVAVAGAVAAAVTMAAPAQADPDTDFANQLHTYGIYGPKDYNAWIGKITCQRLDNNVDHSATDSAAFLKKNLPRNSSSEQQVYQFLNAAFDTYCPEKHDLLVALAH
;
A
#
# COMPACT_ATOMS: atom_id res chain seq x y z
N MET A 1 -13.89 40.59 36.05
CA MET A 1 -13.10 40.41 34.82
C MET A 1 -12.24 39.12 34.87
N LYS A 2 -12.81 37.96 35.23
CA LYS A 2 -12.10 36.67 35.26
C LYS A 2 -12.80 35.56 34.45
N ALA A 3 -14.12 35.64 34.31
CA ALA A 3 -14.91 34.68 33.53
C ALA A 3 -14.73 34.84 32.00
N ARG A 4 -14.41 36.04 31.50
CA ARG A 4 -14.22 36.31 30.06
C ARG A 4 -12.94 35.69 29.50
N THR A 5 -11.90 35.53 30.33
CA THR A 5 -10.63 34.96 29.92
C THR A 5 -10.69 33.44 29.74
N LEU A 6 -11.55 32.75 30.51
CA LEU A 6 -11.70 31.29 30.44
C LEU A 6 -12.45 30.84 29.16
N VAL A 7 -13.42 31.63 28.68
CA VAL A 7 -14.18 31.33 27.45
C VAL A 7 -13.31 31.45 26.19
N ALA A 8 -12.36 32.40 26.17
CA ALA A 8 -11.49 32.62 25.02
C ALA A 8 -10.47 31.48 24.81
N VAL A 9 -9.97 30.87 25.89
CA VAL A 9 -8.98 29.78 25.80
C VAL A 9 -9.65 28.46 25.37
N ALA A 10 -10.86 28.17 25.86
CA ALA A 10 -11.60 26.96 25.46
C ALA A 10 -12.04 26.99 23.99
N GLY A 11 -12.44 28.15 23.45
CA GLY A 11 -12.81 28.31 22.04
C GLY A 11 -11.63 28.11 21.07
N ALA A 12 -10.42 28.51 21.46
CA ALA A 12 -9.23 28.37 20.61
C ALA A 12 -8.78 26.91 20.42
N VAL A 13 -8.94 26.06 21.44
CA VAL A 13 -8.59 24.62 21.34
C VAL A 13 -9.58 23.86 20.47
N ALA A 14 -10.88 24.18 20.56
CA ALA A 14 -11.92 23.55 19.73
C ALA A 14 -11.76 23.86 18.23
N ALA A 15 -11.36 25.10 17.88
CA ALA A 15 -11.12 25.48 16.50
C ALA A 15 -9.90 24.76 15.88
N ALA A 16 -8.84 24.52 16.66
CA ALA A 16 -7.62 23.86 16.17
C ALA A 16 -7.86 22.40 15.76
N VAL A 17 -8.74 21.67 16.45
CA VAL A 17 -9.08 20.26 16.11
C VAL A 17 -9.86 20.18 14.79
N THR A 18 -10.66 21.20 14.46
CA THR A 18 -11.41 21.24 13.18
C THR A 18 -10.54 21.58 11.96
N MET A 19 -9.34 22.12 12.17
CA MET A 19 -8.39 22.47 11.10
C MET A 19 -7.29 21.43 10.91
N ALA A 20 -7.26 20.38 11.74
CA ALA A 20 -6.38 19.24 11.49
C ALA A 20 -6.89 18.51 10.24
N ALA A 21 -6.21 18.68 9.12
CA ALA A 21 -6.45 17.87 7.93
C ALA A 21 -6.32 16.39 8.34
N PRO A 22 -7.21 15.50 7.85
CA PRO A 22 -7.06 14.08 8.11
C PRO A 22 -5.64 13.67 7.67
N ALA A 23 -4.90 13.01 8.57
CA ALA A 23 -3.63 12.44 8.20
C ALA A 23 -3.90 11.43 7.09
N GLN A 24 -3.54 11.79 5.86
CA GLN A 24 -3.63 10.87 4.73
C GLN A 24 -2.73 9.69 5.08
N ALA A 25 -3.30 8.49 5.18
CA ALA A 25 -2.53 7.31 5.52
C ALA A 25 -1.38 7.17 4.50
N ASP A 26 -0.19 6.86 5.01
CA ASP A 26 0.93 6.45 4.18
C ASP A 26 0.47 5.26 3.33
N PRO A 27 0.57 5.31 1.98
CA PRO A 27 0.17 4.21 1.11
C PRO A 27 0.74 2.85 1.54
N ASP A 28 1.92 2.82 2.17
CA ASP A 28 2.52 1.58 2.68
C ASP A 28 1.73 0.97 3.85
N THR A 29 1.04 1.80 4.64
CA THR A 29 0.13 1.37 5.71
C THR A 29 -1.16 0.80 5.14
N ASP A 30 -1.76 1.47 4.16
CA ASP A 30 -2.98 0.99 3.50
C ASP A 30 -2.71 -0.31 2.75
N PHE A 31 -1.58 -0.40 2.05
CA PHE A 31 -1.11 -1.61 1.40
C PHE A 31 -0.97 -2.77 2.37
N ALA A 32 -0.27 -2.58 3.49
CA ALA A 32 -0.13 -3.63 4.51
C ALA A 32 -1.47 -4.05 5.11
N ASN A 33 -2.38 -3.11 5.35
CA ASN A 33 -3.73 -3.41 5.82
C ASN A 33 -4.51 -4.24 4.81
N GLN A 34 -4.42 -3.91 3.52
CA GLN A 34 -5.04 -4.68 2.44
C GLN A 34 -4.45 -6.11 2.38
N LEU A 35 -3.13 -6.25 2.46
CA LEU A 35 -2.47 -7.56 2.47
C LEU A 35 -2.94 -8.46 3.62
N HIS A 36 -3.18 -7.89 4.80
CA HIS A 36 -3.73 -8.65 5.93
C HIS A 36 -5.12 -9.23 5.62
N THR A 37 -5.94 -8.56 4.79
CA THR A 37 -7.24 -9.10 4.37
C THR A 37 -7.10 -10.36 3.49
N TYR A 38 -5.97 -10.50 2.79
CA TYR A 38 -5.62 -11.68 2.00
C TYR A 38 -4.91 -12.77 2.82
N GLY A 39 -4.74 -12.54 4.12
CA GLY A 39 -3.96 -13.42 4.99
C GLY A 39 -2.45 -13.36 4.72
N ILE A 40 -1.96 -12.29 4.08
CA ILE A 40 -0.54 -12.07 3.82
C ILE A 40 0.02 -11.21 4.93
N TYR A 41 0.85 -11.80 5.78
CA TYR A 41 1.42 -11.13 6.95
C TYR A 41 2.94 -10.97 6.80
N GLY A 42 3.45 -9.80 7.15
CA GLY A 42 4.89 -9.51 7.10
C GLY A 42 5.21 -8.11 7.59
N PRO A 43 6.49 -7.74 7.67
CA PRO A 43 6.89 -6.37 8.01
C PRO A 43 6.37 -5.39 6.95
N LYS A 44 5.67 -4.33 7.39
CA LYS A 44 5.08 -3.29 6.53
C LYS A 44 6.07 -2.80 5.47
N ASP A 45 7.24 -2.34 5.91
CA ASP A 45 8.25 -1.74 5.04
C ASP A 45 8.85 -2.74 4.06
N TYR A 46 8.95 -4.01 4.45
CA TYR A 46 9.44 -5.07 3.56
C TYR A 46 8.42 -5.36 2.45
N ASN A 47 7.15 -5.53 2.81
CA ASN A 47 6.09 -5.77 1.84
C ASN A 47 5.96 -4.58 0.89
N ALA A 48 5.96 -3.35 1.41
CA ALA A 48 5.94 -2.14 0.61
C ALA A 48 7.14 -2.05 -0.35
N TRP A 49 8.34 -2.37 0.12
CA TRP A 49 9.54 -2.41 -0.72
C TRP A 49 9.43 -3.45 -1.84
N ILE A 50 8.93 -4.66 -1.55
CA ILE A 50 8.70 -5.69 -2.56
C ILE A 50 7.65 -5.22 -3.59
N GLY A 51 6.53 -4.62 -3.16
CA GLY A 51 5.52 -4.08 -4.06
C GLY A 51 6.08 -3.02 -5.02
N LYS A 52 6.87 -2.08 -4.49
CA LYS A 52 7.57 -1.06 -5.29
C LYS A 52 8.55 -1.68 -6.29
N ILE A 53 9.33 -2.69 -5.88
CA ILE A 53 10.25 -3.39 -6.80
C ILE A 53 9.49 -4.11 -7.91
N THR A 54 8.34 -4.72 -7.62
CA THR A 54 7.53 -5.36 -8.67
C THR A 54 7.17 -4.37 -9.78
N CYS A 55 6.73 -3.16 -9.44
CA CYS A 55 6.49 -2.10 -10.43
C CYS A 55 7.76 -1.71 -11.21
N GLN A 56 8.89 -1.54 -10.52
CA GLN A 56 10.18 -1.19 -11.15
C GLN A 56 10.69 -2.28 -12.09
N ARG A 57 10.40 -3.56 -11.82
CA ARG A 57 10.79 -4.66 -12.70
C ARG A 57 10.09 -4.60 -14.05
N LEU A 58 8.81 -4.19 -14.07
CA LEU A 58 8.12 -3.94 -15.34
C LEU A 58 8.72 -2.74 -16.08
N ASP A 59 8.99 -1.63 -15.40
CA ASP A 59 9.59 -0.45 -16.02
C ASP A 59 10.94 -0.71 -16.66
N ASN A 60 11.72 -1.58 -16.03
CA ASN A 60 13.04 -1.99 -16.52
C ASN A 60 12.98 -3.15 -17.51
N ASN A 61 11.78 -3.55 -17.97
CA ASN A 61 11.55 -4.66 -18.90
C ASN A 61 12.22 -5.97 -18.42
N VAL A 62 12.18 -6.22 -17.10
CA VAL A 62 12.69 -7.44 -16.45
C VAL A 62 11.61 -8.51 -16.37
N ASP A 63 10.37 -8.11 -16.09
CA ASP A 63 9.21 -9.01 -16.10
C ASP A 63 8.50 -8.85 -17.45
N HIS A 64 8.38 -9.95 -18.22
CA HIS A 64 7.76 -9.96 -19.55
C HIS A 64 6.37 -10.60 -19.53
N SER A 65 5.90 -11.03 -18.37
CA SER A 65 4.59 -11.62 -18.15
C SER A 65 4.16 -11.39 -16.71
N ALA A 66 2.86 -11.48 -16.42
CA ALA A 66 2.35 -11.47 -15.05
C ALA A 66 2.91 -12.65 -14.24
N THR A 67 3.22 -13.75 -14.92
CA THR A 67 3.84 -14.95 -14.35
C THR A 67 5.29 -14.70 -13.89
N ASP A 68 6.06 -13.86 -14.59
CA ASP A 68 7.41 -13.48 -14.17
C ASP A 68 7.37 -12.68 -12.87
N SER A 69 6.47 -11.70 -12.79
CA SER A 69 6.23 -10.92 -11.56
C SER A 69 5.73 -11.82 -10.42
N ALA A 70 4.81 -12.75 -10.70
CA ALA A 70 4.34 -13.72 -9.71
C ALA A 70 5.49 -14.64 -9.23
N ALA A 71 6.37 -15.08 -10.12
CA ALA A 71 7.54 -15.90 -9.76
C ALA A 71 8.54 -15.12 -8.90
N PHE A 72 8.74 -13.84 -9.15
CA PHE A 72 9.51 -12.94 -8.29
C PHE A 72 8.87 -12.84 -6.90
N LEU A 73 7.57 -12.56 -6.83
CA LEU A 73 6.84 -12.45 -5.57
C LEU A 73 6.87 -13.75 -4.77
N LYS A 74 6.62 -14.91 -5.40
CA LYS A 74 6.64 -16.22 -4.75
C LYS A 74 7.98 -16.54 -4.06
N LYS A 75 9.10 -16.00 -4.56
CA LYS A 75 10.43 -16.17 -3.98
C LYS A 75 10.72 -15.23 -2.81
N ASN A 76 10.05 -14.08 -2.77
CA ASN A 76 10.32 -13.02 -1.79
C ASN A 76 9.23 -12.92 -0.71
N LEU A 77 8.03 -13.45 -0.94
CA LEU A 77 7.00 -13.51 0.09
C LEU A 77 7.33 -14.56 1.16
N PRO A 78 6.96 -14.33 2.42
CA PRO A 78 7.08 -15.32 3.48
C PRO A 78 6.42 -16.65 3.09
N ARG A 79 7.01 -17.78 3.50
CA ARG A 79 6.54 -19.14 3.12
C ARG A 79 5.06 -19.43 3.43
N ASN A 80 4.50 -18.76 4.45
CA ASN A 80 3.10 -18.88 4.84
C ASN A 80 2.14 -18.02 3.99
N SER A 81 2.68 -17.16 3.12
CA SER A 81 1.95 -16.24 2.25
C SER A 81 2.25 -16.49 0.75
N SER A 82 2.70 -17.71 0.42
CA SER A 82 3.20 -18.07 -0.92
C SER A 82 2.22 -18.91 -1.75
N SER A 83 0.96 -19.02 -1.33
CA SER A 83 -0.06 -19.65 -2.18
C SER A 83 -0.22 -18.84 -3.47
N GLU A 84 -0.55 -19.52 -4.57
CA GLU A 84 -0.65 -18.87 -5.88
C GLU A 84 -1.68 -17.74 -5.86
N GLN A 85 -2.83 -17.97 -5.21
CA GLN A 85 -3.85 -16.95 -5.02
C GLN A 85 -3.32 -15.73 -4.27
N GLN A 86 -2.60 -15.91 -3.16
CA GLN A 86 -2.03 -14.80 -2.39
C GLN A 86 -0.97 -14.03 -3.17
N VAL A 87 -0.16 -14.73 -3.97
CA VAL A 87 0.84 -14.10 -4.84
C VAL A 87 0.18 -13.16 -5.84
N TYR A 88 -0.90 -13.59 -6.51
CA TYR A 88 -1.62 -12.72 -7.45
C TYR A 88 -2.42 -11.62 -6.76
N GLN A 89 -2.95 -11.85 -5.56
CA GLN A 89 -3.58 -10.80 -4.75
C GLN A 89 -2.58 -9.72 -4.34
N PHE A 90 -1.38 -10.12 -3.93
CA PHE A 90 -0.28 -9.19 -3.67
C PHE A 90 0.09 -8.40 -4.93
N LEU A 91 0.21 -9.09 -6.07
CA LEU A 91 0.55 -8.48 -7.35
C LEU A 91 -0.45 -7.38 -7.71
N ASN A 92 -1.76 -7.67 -7.66
CA ASN A 92 -2.80 -6.69 -7.97
C ASN A 92 -2.74 -5.49 -7.02
N ALA A 93 -2.66 -5.74 -5.70
CA ALA A 93 -2.59 -4.67 -4.70
C ALA A 93 -1.34 -3.79 -4.88
N ALA A 94 -0.21 -4.37 -5.28
CA ALA A 94 1.02 -3.61 -5.54
C ALA A 94 0.84 -2.68 -6.75
N PHE A 95 0.18 -3.15 -7.82
CA PHE A 95 -0.12 -2.32 -8.99
C PHE A 95 -1.10 -1.20 -8.66
N ASP A 96 -2.20 -1.51 -7.98
CA ASP A 96 -3.19 -0.52 -7.55
C ASP A 96 -2.56 0.59 -6.69
N THR A 97 -1.63 0.22 -5.81
CA THR A 97 -1.02 1.16 -4.85
C THR A 97 0.14 1.95 -5.43
N TYR A 98 1.04 1.30 -6.17
CA TYR A 98 2.35 1.86 -6.50
C TYR A 98 2.58 2.14 -7.99
N CYS A 99 1.80 1.53 -8.88
CA CYS A 99 1.89 1.79 -10.32
C CYS A 99 0.55 1.59 -11.04
N PRO A 100 -0.51 2.34 -10.66
CA PRO A 100 -1.85 2.17 -11.22
C PRO A 100 -1.89 2.41 -12.74
N GLU A 101 -0.99 3.24 -13.26
CA GLU A 101 -0.82 3.49 -14.70
C GLU A 101 -0.32 2.26 -15.49
N LYS A 102 0.20 1.24 -14.81
CA LYS A 102 0.72 0.00 -15.43
C LYS A 102 -0.29 -1.13 -15.40
N HIS A 103 -1.51 -0.90 -14.91
CA HIS A 103 -2.51 -1.96 -14.80
C HIS A 103 -2.89 -2.55 -16.16
N ASP A 104 -2.95 -1.73 -17.21
CA ASP A 104 -3.18 -2.19 -18.59
C ASP A 104 -2.02 -3.05 -19.11
N LEU A 105 -0.78 -2.70 -18.75
CA LEU A 105 0.39 -3.51 -19.07
C LEU A 105 0.31 -4.86 -18.37
N LEU A 106 -0.03 -4.90 -17.08
CA LEU A 106 -0.21 -6.16 -16.35
C LEU A 106 -1.25 -7.07 -17.02
N VAL A 107 -2.38 -6.50 -17.44
CA VAL A 107 -3.44 -7.22 -18.14
C VAL A 107 -2.94 -7.75 -19.48
N ALA A 108 -2.22 -6.94 -20.26
CA ALA A 108 -1.61 -7.36 -21.52
C ALA A 108 -0.56 -8.47 -21.34
N LEU A 109 0.01 -8.59 -20.14
CA LEU A 109 1.01 -9.58 -19.77
C LEU A 109 0.40 -10.86 -19.15
N ALA A 110 -0.92 -10.98 -19.05
CA ALA A 110 -1.62 -12.10 -18.41
C ALA A 110 -1.97 -13.27 -19.36
N HIS A 111 -1.38 -13.32 -20.55
CA HIS A 111 -1.63 -14.31 -21.62
C HIS A 111 -0.44 -15.26 -21.78
#